data_AF-A0A168B8A8-F1
#
_entry.id   AF-A0A168B8A8-F1
#
_cell.length_a   1.000
_cell.length_b   1.000
_cell.length_c   1.000
_cell.angle_alpha   90.00
_cell.angle_beta   90.00
_cell.angle_gamma   90.00
#
_symmetry.space_group_name_H-M   'P 1'
#
loop_
_entity.id
_entity.type
_entity.pdbx_description
1 polymer ?
#
loop_
_entity_poly.entity_id
_entity_poly.type
_entity_poly.pdbx_seq_one_letter_code
_entity_poly.pdbx_strand_id
1 'polypeptide(L)'
;MSQYINLNLRLTDPNDSQAVFRITSALVDMINGLLLPIYAAEIVDEAIRADLEECHQSCRLTRNPTPQQLESGFVRRPRPDNLLRLVWTSVALIAMRVPPDHRGQGFLVQFLQELSQLPLSQVPQSVEYSHEVELGYLWTENTFRGFRARILAAYRETASKQRQGHDAAAGQRYVNFSAFISQLLVAGILDPAEIEIQMLHRPVAPNAKLGSEVEGLEAWPSVAA
;
A
#
# COMPACT_ATOMS: atom_id res chain seq x y z
N MET A 1 -6.26 -28.57 -14.69
CA MET A 1 -7.51 -27.80 -14.48
C MET A 1 -7.28 -26.91 -13.26
N SER A 2 -6.90 -25.64 -13.46
CA SER A 2 -6.72 -24.71 -12.33
C SER A 2 -8.09 -24.35 -11.77
N GLN A 3 -8.36 -24.76 -10.53
CA GLN A 3 -9.51 -24.27 -9.78
C GLN A 3 -9.36 -22.76 -9.63
N TYR A 4 -10.33 -22.01 -10.15
CA TYR A 4 -10.45 -20.57 -9.90
C TYR A 4 -10.84 -20.38 -8.44
N ILE A 5 -9.85 -20.24 -7.55
CA ILE A 5 -10.09 -19.89 -6.16
C ILE A 5 -10.38 -18.39 -6.14
N ASN A 6 -11.64 -18.02 -5.96
CA ASN A 6 -12.00 -16.65 -5.66
C ASN A 6 -11.47 -16.32 -4.26
N LEU A 7 -10.47 -15.45 -4.18
CA LEU A 7 -9.86 -15.05 -2.92
C LEU A 7 -10.63 -13.88 -2.32
N ASN A 8 -11.38 -14.13 -1.26
CA ASN A 8 -11.94 -13.06 -0.44
C ASN A 8 -10.84 -12.45 0.43
N LEU A 9 -10.23 -11.38 -0.07
CA LEU A 9 -9.12 -10.69 0.59
C LEU A 9 -9.59 -9.70 1.66
N ARG A 10 -10.91 -9.51 1.86
CA ARG A 10 -11.50 -8.57 2.84
C ARG A 10 -10.77 -7.21 2.87
N LEU A 11 -10.47 -6.68 1.68
CA LEU A 11 -9.81 -5.38 1.51
C LEU A 11 -10.82 -4.24 1.36
N THR A 12 -12.10 -4.57 1.18
CA THR A 12 -13.20 -3.62 1.01
C THR A 12 -14.04 -3.56 2.29
N ASP A 13 -14.31 -2.35 2.78
CA ASP A 13 -15.30 -2.04 3.80
C ASP A 13 -16.49 -1.28 3.17
N PRO A 14 -17.75 -1.57 3.54
CA PRO A 14 -18.91 -0.80 3.05
C PRO A 14 -18.86 0.70 3.35
N ASN A 15 -18.07 1.12 4.34
CA ASN A 15 -17.89 2.52 4.73
C ASN A 15 -16.64 3.15 4.10
N ASP A 16 -15.90 2.41 3.27
CA ASP A 16 -14.76 2.96 2.54
C ASP A 16 -15.18 4.14 1.68
N SER A 17 -14.30 5.14 1.57
CA SER A 17 -14.50 6.20 0.58
C SER A 17 -14.53 5.60 -0.83
N GLN A 18 -15.17 6.29 -1.77
CA GLN A 18 -15.28 5.81 -3.16
C GLN A 18 -13.91 5.49 -3.77
N ALA A 19 -12.87 6.29 -3.47
CA ALA A 19 -11.51 6.06 -3.94
C ALA A 19 -10.92 4.77 -3.36
N VAL A 20 -11.05 4.57 -2.05
CA VAL A 20 -10.58 3.36 -1.36
C VAL A 20 -11.26 2.12 -1.95
N PHE A 21 -12.59 2.16 -2.08
CA PHE A 21 -13.36 1.06 -2.66
C PHE A 21 -12.93 0.73 -4.09
N ARG A 22 -12.70 1.75 -4.94
CA ARG A 22 -12.23 1.55 -6.33
C ARG A 22 -10.85 0.89 -6.37
N ILE A 23 -9.92 1.36 -5.53
CA ILE A 23 -8.57 0.80 -5.44
C ILE A 23 -8.62 -0.66 -5.00
N THR A 24 -9.30 -0.95 -3.90
CA THR A 24 -9.31 -2.29 -3.30
C THR A 24 -10.08 -3.29 -4.16
N SER A 25 -11.18 -2.86 -4.80
CA SER A 25 -11.92 -3.69 -5.75
C SER A 25 -11.09 -4.02 -6.99
N ALA A 26 -10.40 -3.03 -7.58
CA ALA A 26 -9.53 -3.27 -8.75
C ALA A 26 -8.44 -4.31 -8.44
N LEU A 27 -7.81 -4.22 -7.25
CA LEU A 27 -6.83 -5.19 -6.81
C LEU A 27 -7.45 -6.59 -6.62
N VAL A 28 -8.62 -6.70 -6.02
CA VAL A 28 -9.32 -7.99 -5.82
C VAL A 28 -9.72 -8.62 -7.16
N ASP A 29 -10.32 -7.84 -8.05
CA ASP A 29 -10.75 -8.29 -9.38
C ASP A 29 -9.56 -8.74 -10.22
N MET A 30 -8.44 -8.02 -10.12
CA MET A 30 -7.19 -8.38 -10.79
C MET A 30 -6.67 -9.75 -10.32
N ILE A 31 -6.59 -9.97 -9.01
CA ILE A 31 -6.10 -11.23 -8.45
C ILE A 31 -6.99 -12.41 -8.82
N ASN A 32 -8.29 -12.18 -8.88
CA ASN A 32 -9.26 -13.17 -9.34
C ASN A 32 -9.26 -13.34 -10.86
N GLY A 33 -8.49 -12.54 -11.60
CA GLY A 33 -8.36 -12.57 -13.06
C GLY A 33 -9.62 -12.08 -13.80
N LEU A 34 -10.41 -11.25 -13.14
CA LEU A 34 -11.55 -10.53 -13.73
C LEU A 34 -11.11 -9.20 -14.36
N LEU A 35 -9.94 -8.69 -13.96
CA LEU A 35 -9.33 -7.46 -14.46
C LEU A 35 -7.86 -7.72 -14.85
N LEU A 36 -7.40 -7.15 -15.96
CA LEU A 36 -5.98 -7.25 -16.34
C LEU A 36 -5.13 -6.30 -15.50
N PRO A 37 -3.85 -6.64 -15.22
CA PRO A 37 -2.97 -5.79 -14.41
C PRO A 37 -2.81 -4.36 -14.90
N ILE A 38 -2.74 -4.15 -16.22
CA ILE A 38 -2.67 -2.81 -16.82
C ILE A 38 -3.91 -1.96 -16.49
N TYR A 39 -5.11 -2.52 -16.65
CA TYR A 39 -6.35 -1.81 -16.32
C TYR A 39 -6.49 -1.57 -14.82
N ALA A 40 -5.99 -2.49 -13.99
CA ALA A 40 -5.94 -2.28 -12.55
C ALA A 40 -5.02 -1.11 -12.18
N ALA A 41 -3.84 -1.01 -12.82
CA ALA A 41 -2.91 0.10 -12.63
C ALA A 41 -3.54 1.45 -13.03
N GLU A 42 -4.18 1.50 -14.20
CA GLU A 42 -4.91 2.69 -14.67
C GLU A 42 -6.06 3.09 -13.73
N ILE A 43 -6.86 2.13 -13.25
CA ILE A 43 -7.97 2.40 -12.32
C ILE A 43 -7.44 2.92 -10.98
N VAL A 44 -6.33 2.37 -10.48
CA VAL A 44 -5.71 2.82 -9.22
C VAL A 44 -5.14 4.24 -9.37
N ASP A 45 -4.42 4.53 -10.45
CA ASP A 45 -3.94 5.89 -10.76
C ASP A 45 -5.10 6.88 -10.84
N GLU A 46 -6.13 6.54 -11.61
CA GLU A 46 -7.30 7.39 -11.79
C GLU A 46 -8.05 7.65 -10.48
N ALA A 47 -8.23 6.61 -9.66
CA ALA A 47 -8.93 6.74 -8.38
C ALA A 47 -8.17 7.68 -7.42
N ILE A 48 -6.84 7.59 -7.39
CA ILE A 48 -6.02 8.48 -6.56
C ILE A 48 -6.07 9.90 -7.10
N ARG A 49 -5.86 10.07 -8.42
CA ARG A 49 -5.87 11.39 -9.06
C ARG A 49 -7.22 12.10 -8.86
N ALA A 50 -8.33 11.39 -9.05
CA ALA A 50 -9.67 11.92 -8.87
C ALA A 50 -9.93 12.35 -7.41
N ASP A 51 -9.54 11.54 -6.42
CA ASP A 51 -9.71 11.91 -5.00
C ASP A 51 -8.89 13.14 -4.62
N LEU A 52 -7.66 13.25 -5.13
CA LEU A 52 -6.79 14.40 -4.87
C LEU A 52 -7.29 15.68 -5.53
N GLU A 53 -7.82 15.58 -6.74
CA GLU A 53 -8.45 16.70 -7.44
C GLU A 53 -9.72 17.17 -6.72
N GLU A 54 -10.56 16.26 -6.26
CA GLU A 54 -11.75 16.58 -5.46
C GLU A 54 -11.37 17.30 -4.15
N CYS A 55 -10.37 16.78 -3.43
CA CYS A 55 -9.84 17.43 -2.23
C CYS A 55 -9.29 18.84 -2.53
N HIS A 56 -8.56 18.99 -3.63
CA HIS A 56 -8.03 20.28 -4.06
C HIS A 56 -9.16 21.29 -4.36
N GLN A 57 -10.21 20.86 -5.05
CA GLN A 57 -11.39 21.69 -5.33
C GLN A 57 -12.13 22.09 -4.04
N SER A 58 -12.30 21.15 -3.09
CA SER A 58 -12.90 21.41 -1.78
C SER A 58 -12.15 22.52 -1.02
N CYS A 59 -10.82 22.51 -1.07
CA CYS A 59 -9.97 23.54 -0.49
C CYS A 59 -10.07 24.89 -1.23
N ARG A 60 -10.12 24.90 -2.57
CA ARG A 60 -10.24 26.15 -3.35
C ARG A 60 -11.56 26.88 -3.14
N LEU A 61 -12.65 26.13 -2.96
CA LEU A 61 -13.99 26.69 -2.79
C LEU A 61 -14.23 27.27 -1.39
N THR A 62 -13.43 26.88 -0.39
CA THR A 62 -13.63 27.29 1.00
C THR A 62 -12.54 28.28 1.46
N ARG A 63 -12.83 29.58 1.44
CA ARG A 63 -11.94 30.60 2.04
C ARG A 63 -12.04 30.56 3.56
N ASN A 64 -10.92 30.37 4.26
CA ASN A 64 -10.81 30.34 5.73
C ASN A 64 -11.75 29.31 6.41
N PRO A 65 -11.52 27.99 6.21
CA PRO A 65 -12.35 26.97 6.83
C PRO A 65 -12.29 27.06 8.36
N THR A 66 -13.44 26.91 9.01
CA THR A 66 -13.52 26.87 10.49
C THR A 66 -12.94 25.56 11.02
N PRO A 67 -12.51 25.49 12.29
CA PRO A 67 -12.05 24.24 12.91
C PRO A 67 -13.08 23.11 12.79
N GLN A 68 -14.38 23.41 12.95
CA GLN A 68 -15.46 22.42 12.78
C GLN A 68 -15.60 21.91 11.35
N GLN A 69 -15.34 22.74 10.33
CA GLN A 69 -15.33 22.31 8.92
C GLN A 69 -14.11 21.43 8.59
N LEU A 70 -13.02 21.59 9.33
CA LEU A 70 -11.83 20.75 9.21
C LEU A 70 -12.02 19.42 9.94
N GLU A 71 -12.61 19.43 11.14
CA GLU A 71 -12.87 18.25 11.96
C GLU A 71 -13.98 17.35 11.40
N SER A 72 -14.96 17.93 10.67
CA SER A 72 -16.05 17.17 10.05
C SER A 72 -15.72 16.62 8.66
N GLY A 73 -14.52 16.88 8.14
CA GLY A 73 -14.14 16.50 6.78
C GLY A 73 -14.80 17.34 5.67
N PHE A 74 -15.53 18.41 6.01
CA PHE A 74 -16.16 19.31 5.03
C PHE A 74 -15.13 19.94 4.07
N VAL A 75 -13.94 20.29 4.59
CA VAL A 75 -12.78 20.63 3.77
C VAL A 75 -11.76 19.50 3.78
N ARG A 76 -11.74 18.72 2.71
CA ARG A 76 -10.79 17.61 2.55
C ARG A 76 -9.49 18.12 1.96
N ARG A 77 -8.36 17.80 2.60
CA ARG A 77 -7.02 18.14 2.08
C ARG A 77 -6.46 16.99 1.25
N PRO A 78 -5.77 17.27 0.13
CA PRO A 78 -5.09 16.22 -0.62
C PRO A 78 -4.03 15.55 0.27
N ARG A 79 -4.08 14.22 0.34
CA ARG A 79 -3.13 13.40 1.11
C ARG A 79 -2.68 12.19 0.28
N PRO A 80 -1.87 12.41 -0.78
CA PRO A 80 -1.46 11.35 -1.71
C PRO A 80 -0.78 10.18 -0.98
N ASP A 81 0.03 10.48 0.03
CA ASP A 81 0.75 9.47 0.82
C ASP A 81 -0.16 8.44 1.50
N ASN A 82 -1.38 8.82 1.89
CA ASN A 82 -2.32 7.91 2.54
C ASN A 82 -2.87 6.88 1.56
N LEU A 83 -3.24 7.31 0.35
CA LEU A 83 -3.75 6.42 -0.69
C LEU A 83 -2.63 5.54 -1.26
N LEU A 84 -1.44 6.11 -1.47
CA LEU A 84 -0.26 5.33 -1.85
C LEU A 84 0.06 4.27 -0.79
N ARG A 85 0.03 4.64 0.48
CA ARG A 85 0.21 3.70 1.59
C ARG A 85 -0.82 2.58 1.57
N LEU A 86 -2.09 2.89 1.31
CA LEU A 86 -3.15 1.89 1.16
C LEU A 86 -2.84 0.91 0.03
N VAL A 87 -2.44 1.40 -1.16
CA VAL A 87 -2.08 0.54 -2.30
C VAL A 87 -0.94 -0.39 -1.91
N TRP A 88 0.15 0.14 -1.36
CA TRP A 88 1.34 -0.64 -1.00
C TRP A 88 1.06 -1.66 0.10
N THR A 89 0.29 -1.29 1.11
CA THR A 89 -0.14 -2.21 2.16
C THR A 89 -1.07 -3.30 1.61
N SER A 90 -1.98 -2.95 0.70
CA SER A 90 -2.87 -3.92 0.06
C SER A 90 -2.07 -4.94 -0.77
N VAL A 91 -1.11 -4.49 -1.57
CA VAL A 91 -0.20 -5.38 -2.32
C VAL A 91 0.53 -6.35 -1.39
N ALA A 92 1.09 -5.87 -0.28
CA ALA A 92 1.76 -6.73 0.70
C ALA A 92 0.82 -7.79 1.29
N LEU A 93 -0.40 -7.38 1.68
CA LEU A 93 -1.39 -8.28 2.26
C LEU A 93 -1.85 -9.36 1.27
N ILE A 94 -2.05 -8.97 0.01
CA ILE A 94 -2.41 -9.91 -1.06
C ILE A 94 -1.25 -10.89 -1.26
N ALA A 95 -0.01 -10.41 -1.36
CA ALA A 95 1.15 -11.26 -1.56
C ALA A 95 1.35 -12.29 -0.42
N MET A 96 0.96 -11.95 0.82
CA MET A 96 0.95 -12.89 1.95
C MET A 96 -0.17 -13.93 1.85
N ARG A 97 -1.28 -13.64 1.18
CA ARG A 97 -2.47 -14.50 1.15
C ARG A 97 -2.55 -15.38 -0.09
N VAL A 98 -2.04 -14.91 -1.22
CA VAL A 98 -2.08 -15.64 -2.48
C VAL A 98 -0.98 -16.73 -2.48
N PRO A 99 -1.32 -18.00 -2.74
CA PRO A 99 -0.32 -19.08 -2.84
C PRO A 99 0.72 -18.84 -3.95
N PRO A 100 1.96 -19.37 -3.83
CA PRO A 100 3.04 -19.15 -4.81
C PRO A 100 2.70 -19.64 -6.23
N ASP A 101 1.90 -20.70 -6.33
CA ASP A 101 1.47 -21.36 -7.56
C ASP A 101 0.19 -20.75 -8.15
N HIS A 102 -0.44 -19.81 -7.43
CA HIS A 102 -1.62 -19.11 -7.93
C HIS A 102 -1.22 -17.96 -8.86
N ARG A 103 -1.88 -17.87 -10.03
CA ARG A 103 -1.63 -16.84 -11.06
C ARG A 103 -1.65 -15.39 -10.54
N GLY A 104 -2.40 -15.15 -9.47
CA GLY A 104 -2.50 -13.85 -8.81
C GLY A 104 -1.15 -13.31 -8.31
N GLN A 105 -0.17 -14.17 -8.00
CA GLN A 105 1.20 -13.73 -7.69
C GLN A 105 1.84 -13.03 -8.88
N GLY A 106 1.77 -13.64 -10.07
CA GLY A 106 2.28 -13.04 -11.30
C GLY A 106 1.53 -11.76 -11.68
N PHE A 107 0.22 -11.70 -11.45
CA PHE A 107 -0.56 -10.49 -11.68
C PHE A 107 -0.17 -9.33 -10.75
N LEU A 108 0.18 -9.58 -9.49
CA LEU A 108 0.73 -8.53 -8.63
C LEU A 108 2.04 -7.96 -9.17
N VAL A 109 2.93 -8.82 -9.66
CA VAL A 109 4.23 -8.40 -10.22
C VAL A 109 4.01 -7.56 -11.46
N GLN A 110 3.16 -8.03 -12.39
CA GLN A 110 2.80 -7.28 -13.59
C GLN A 110 2.16 -5.94 -13.25
N PHE A 111 1.23 -5.90 -12.31
CA PHE A 111 0.59 -4.66 -11.85
C PHE A 111 1.60 -3.61 -11.40
N LEU A 112 2.63 -4.02 -10.64
CA LEU A 112 3.70 -3.12 -10.21
C LEU A 112 4.59 -2.63 -11.36
N GLN A 113 4.78 -3.45 -12.40
CA GLN A 113 5.49 -3.05 -13.63
C GLN A 113 4.66 -2.06 -14.46
N GLU A 114 3.35 -2.29 -14.57
CA GLU A 114 2.45 -1.38 -15.27
C GLU A 114 2.35 -0.05 -14.54
N LEU A 115 2.20 -0.06 -13.21
CA LEU A 115 2.20 1.16 -12.39
C LEU A 115 3.47 2.01 -12.57
N SER A 116 4.65 1.39 -12.71
CA SER A 116 5.91 2.13 -12.87
C SER A 116 6.09 2.71 -14.28
N GLN A 117 5.33 2.22 -15.26
CA GLN A 117 5.34 2.68 -16.63
C GLN A 117 4.24 3.70 -16.93
N LEU A 118 3.31 3.93 -15.99
CA LEU A 118 2.29 4.95 -16.17
C LEU A 118 2.92 6.33 -16.36
N PRO A 119 2.30 7.19 -17.18
CA PRO A 119 2.71 8.58 -17.31
C PRO A 119 2.81 9.23 -15.93
N LEU A 120 3.78 10.13 -15.77
CA LEU A 120 3.94 10.88 -14.54
C LEU A 120 2.76 11.85 -14.36
N SER A 121 1.70 11.37 -13.71
CA SER A 121 0.52 12.15 -13.33
C SER A 121 0.90 13.18 -12.28
N GLN A 122 0.74 14.48 -12.62
CA GLN A 122 0.87 15.56 -11.66
C GLN A 122 -0.36 15.59 -10.75
N VAL A 123 -0.12 15.71 -9.45
CA VAL A 123 -1.15 15.73 -8.42
C VAL A 123 -0.84 16.81 -7.38
N PRO A 124 -1.88 17.45 -6.81
CA PRO A 124 -1.72 18.34 -5.66
C PRO A 124 -1.08 17.60 -4.48
N GLN A 125 0.03 18.13 -3.94
CA GLN A 125 0.73 17.56 -2.78
C GLN A 125 0.50 18.34 -1.49
N SER A 126 0.50 19.67 -1.56
CA SER A 126 0.30 20.52 -0.39
C SER A 126 -0.63 21.67 -0.75
N VAL A 127 -1.48 22.04 0.22
CA VAL A 127 -2.21 23.30 0.20
C VAL A 127 -1.90 23.96 1.52
N GLU A 128 -0.89 24.83 1.54
CA GLU A 128 -0.79 25.77 2.65
C GLU A 128 -1.94 26.75 2.55
N TYR A 129 -2.37 27.33 3.67
CA TYR A 129 -3.55 28.21 3.69
C TYR A 129 -3.36 29.51 2.89
N SER A 130 -2.16 29.76 2.38
CA SER A 130 -1.88 30.62 1.23
C SER A 130 -2.15 29.82 -0.04
N HIS A 131 -3.04 30.27 -0.92
CA HIS A 131 -3.52 29.66 -2.17
C HIS A 131 -2.51 29.00 -3.16
N GLU A 132 -1.25 28.90 -2.79
CA GLU A 132 -0.19 28.17 -3.46
C GLU A 132 -0.33 26.67 -3.18
N VAL A 133 -0.44 25.91 -4.27
CA VAL A 133 -0.49 24.45 -4.25
C VAL A 133 0.77 23.94 -4.91
N GLU A 134 1.50 23.10 -4.18
CA GLU A 134 2.63 22.39 -4.74
C GLU A 134 2.10 21.20 -5.56
N LEU A 135 2.53 21.12 -6.82
CA LEU A 135 2.28 19.96 -7.67
C LEU A 135 3.46 19.00 -7.54
N GLY A 136 3.18 17.74 -7.27
CA GLY A 136 4.15 16.66 -7.34
C GLY A 136 3.67 15.55 -8.27
N TYR A 137 4.48 14.52 -8.45
CA TYR A 137 4.09 13.37 -9.28
C TYR A 137 3.73 12.17 -8.41
N LEU A 138 2.68 11.45 -8.80
CA LEU A 138 2.16 10.34 -8.00
C LEU A 138 3.15 9.17 -7.89
N TRP A 139 3.77 8.82 -9.02
CA TRP A 139 4.60 7.61 -9.18
C TRP A 139 6.11 7.90 -9.30
N THR A 140 6.63 8.91 -8.58
CA THR A 140 8.08 9.22 -8.61
C THR A 140 8.95 8.08 -8.07
N GLU A 141 10.25 8.11 -8.41
CA GLU A 141 11.26 7.21 -7.85
C GLU A 141 11.25 7.22 -6.31
N ASN A 142 11.05 8.37 -5.67
CA ASN A 142 10.98 8.47 -4.21
C ASN A 142 9.78 7.69 -3.65
N THR A 143 8.62 7.77 -4.29
CA THR A 143 7.43 7.00 -3.91
C THR A 143 7.68 5.50 -4.07
N PHE A 144 8.28 5.08 -5.19
CA PHE A 144 8.62 3.68 -5.42
C PHE A 144 9.68 3.17 -4.44
N ARG A 145 10.70 3.98 -4.11
CA ARG A 145 11.69 3.66 -3.06
C ARG A 145 11.00 3.48 -1.71
N GLY A 146 10.02 4.34 -1.39
CA GLY A 146 9.16 4.19 -0.21
C GLY A 146 8.34 2.89 -0.23
N PHE A 147 7.81 2.50 -1.38
CA PHE A 147 7.18 1.19 -1.60
C PHE A 147 8.13 0.04 -1.30
N ARG A 148 9.34 0.04 -1.87
CA ARG A 148 10.34 -1.02 -1.65
C ARG A 148 10.67 -1.17 -0.17
N ALA A 149 10.96 -0.06 0.51
CA ALA A 149 11.21 -0.06 1.95
C ALA A 149 10.03 -0.64 2.76
N ARG A 150 8.79 -0.34 2.35
CA ARG A 150 7.58 -0.81 3.04
C ARG A 150 7.30 -2.29 2.81
N ILE A 151 7.49 -2.79 1.59
CA ILE A 151 7.40 -4.22 1.29
C ILE A 151 8.44 -5.01 2.09
N LEU A 152 9.67 -4.53 2.16
CA LEU A 152 10.74 -5.17 2.94
C LEU A 152 10.45 -5.13 4.45
N ALA A 153 9.88 -4.03 4.96
CA ALA A 153 9.43 -3.95 6.36
C ALA A 153 8.34 -4.99 6.67
N ALA A 154 7.32 -5.10 5.81
CA ALA A 154 6.27 -6.10 5.95
C ALA A 154 6.83 -7.53 5.89
N TYR A 155 7.83 -7.77 5.03
CA TYR A 155 8.49 -9.07 4.92
C TYR A 155 9.22 -9.43 6.21
N ARG A 156 9.98 -8.50 6.79
CA ARG A 156 10.68 -8.70 8.07
C ARG A 156 9.71 -9.00 9.21
N GLU A 157 8.61 -8.26 9.30
CA GLU A 157 7.59 -8.49 10.32
C GLU A 157 7.02 -9.91 10.21
N THR A 158 6.68 -10.33 8.98
CA THR A 158 6.14 -11.67 8.71
C THR A 158 7.16 -12.77 9.04
N ALA A 159 8.42 -12.57 8.65
CA ALA A 159 9.52 -13.48 8.96
C ALA A 159 9.75 -13.62 10.47
N SER A 160 9.68 -12.49 11.20
CA SER A 160 9.81 -12.46 12.65
C SER A 160 8.70 -13.26 13.32
N LYS A 161 7.44 -13.00 12.95
CA LYS A 161 6.27 -13.73 13.47
C LYS A 161 6.38 -15.23 13.20
N GLN A 162 6.88 -15.60 12.02
CA GLN A 162 7.10 -17.02 11.69
C GLN A 162 8.17 -17.67 12.56
N ARG A 163 9.29 -16.98 12.83
CA ARG A 163 10.37 -17.50 13.70
C ARG A 163 9.93 -17.69 15.15
N GLN A 164 8.95 -16.93 15.61
CA GLN A 164 8.37 -17.09 16.95
C GLN A 164 7.46 -18.33 17.06
N GLY A 165 7.12 -18.99 15.93
CA GLY A 165 6.51 -20.33 15.93
C GLY A 165 5.07 -20.42 16.45
N HIS A 166 4.36 -19.29 16.60
CA HIS A 166 3.07 -19.24 17.28
C HIS A 166 1.84 -19.47 16.37
N ASP A 167 1.99 -19.54 15.04
CA ASP A 167 0.84 -19.58 14.13
C ASP A 167 1.17 -20.27 12.79
N ALA A 168 0.48 -21.37 12.48
CA ALA A 168 0.62 -22.06 11.18
C ALA A 168 0.26 -21.14 10.00
N ALA A 169 -0.65 -20.18 10.19
CA ALA A 169 -0.98 -19.18 9.17
C ALA A 169 0.15 -18.15 9.00
N ALA A 170 1.01 -17.91 10.00
CA ALA A 170 2.21 -17.09 9.82
C ALA A 170 3.22 -17.78 8.91
N GLY A 171 3.34 -19.11 9.00
CA GLY A 171 4.21 -19.90 8.13
C GLY A 171 3.79 -19.88 6.68
N GLN A 172 2.49 -20.07 6.43
CA GLN A 172 1.96 -19.97 5.07
C GLN A 172 2.15 -18.55 4.51
N ARG A 173 1.84 -17.52 5.29
CA ARG A 173 2.02 -16.12 4.88
C ARG A 173 3.46 -15.80 4.53
N TYR A 174 4.40 -16.30 5.34
CA TYR A 174 5.84 -16.15 5.06
C TYR A 174 6.23 -16.80 3.74
N VAL A 175 5.84 -18.07 3.51
CA VAL A 175 6.17 -18.79 2.26
C VAL A 175 5.59 -18.08 1.04
N ASN A 176 4.31 -17.69 1.11
CA ASN A 176 3.64 -16.93 0.05
C ASN A 176 4.39 -15.63 -0.25
N PHE A 177 4.72 -14.88 0.79
CA PHE A 177 5.37 -13.58 0.62
C PHE A 177 6.82 -13.70 0.16
N SER A 178 7.58 -14.70 0.62
CA SER A 178 8.93 -15.00 0.12
C SER A 178 8.91 -15.30 -1.38
N ALA A 179 7.92 -16.07 -1.85
CA ALA A 179 7.79 -16.34 -3.28
C ALA A 179 7.52 -15.06 -4.08
N PHE A 180 6.67 -14.17 -3.57
CA PHE A 180 6.43 -12.86 -4.18
C PHE A 180 7.70 -12.01 -4.24
N ILE A 181 8.45 -11.89 -3.14
CA ILE A 181 9.72 -11.14 -3.09
C ILE A 181 10.70 -11.68 -4.13
N SER A 182 10.83 -13.00 -4.25
CA SER A 182 11.67 -13.63 -5.28
C SER A 182 11.25 -13.23 -6.69
N GLN A 183 9.94 -13.15 -6.97
CA GLN A 183 9.45 -12.71 -8.27
C GLN A 183 9.73 -11.22 -8.52
N LEU A 184 9.63 -10.36 -7.49
CA LEU A 184 9.99 -8.95 -7.61
C LEU A 184 11.47 -8.75 -7.91
N LEU A 185 12.36 -9.59 -7.36
CA LEU A 185 13.79 -9.57 -7.67
C LEU A 185 14.04 -9.98 -9.12
N VAL A 186 13.43 -11.08 -9.57
CA VAL A 186 13.55 -11.55 -10.96
C VAL A 186 13.02 -10.51 -11.95
N ALA A 187 11.96 -9.81 -11.59
CA ALA A 187 11.36 -8.75 -12.41
C ALA A 187 12.16 -7.42 -12.37
N GLY A 188 13.22 -7.32 -11.57
CA GLY A 188 14.02 -6.09 -11.42
C GLY A 188 13.31 -4.96 -10.67
N ILE A 189 12.18 -5.26 -10.00
CA ILE A 189 11.43 -4.28 -9.22
C ILE A 189 12.12 -4.02 -7.87
N LEU A 190 12.68 -5.08 -7.27
CA LEU A 190 13.54 -5.00 -6.09
C LEU A 190 14.99 -5.27 -6.49
N ASP A 191 15.93 -4.60 -5.81
CA ASP A 191 17.36 -4.86 -5.94
C ASP A 191 17.80 -5.87 -4.87
N PRO A 192 18.54 -6.94 -5.24
CA PRO A 192 19.16 -7.85 -4.26
C PRO A 192 19.97 -7.15 -3.16
N ALA A 193 20.65 -6.04 -3.49
CA ALA A 193 21.43 -5.27 -2.52
C ALA A 193 20.53 -4.61 -1.46
N GLU A 194 19.33 -4.17 -1.82
CA GLU A 194 18.35 -3.63 -0.87
C GLU A 194 17.86 -4.71 0.11
N ILE A 195 17.79 -5.97 -0.34
CA ILE A 195 17.43 -7.11 0.51
C ILE A 195 18.56 -7.45 1.47
N GLU A 196 19.79 -7.57 1.01
CA GLU A 196 20.93 -7.93 1.86
C GLU A 196 21.20 -6.88 2.94
N ILE A 197 21.25 -5.60 2.58
CA ILE A 197 21.44 -4.49 3.53
C ILE A 197 20.33 -4.49 4.59
N GLN A 198 19.11 -4.81 4.18
CA GLN A 198 17.97 -4.85 5.10
C GLN A 198 17.85 -6.17 5.89
N MET A 199 18.40 -7.29 5.42
CA MET A 199 18.41 -8.55 6.18
C MET A 199 19.61 -8.69 7.13
N LEU A 200 20.69 -7.96 6.87
CA LEU A 200 21.89 -7.90 7.73
C LEU A 200 21.69 -7.09 9.02
N HIS A 201 20.64 -6.26 9.11
CA HIS A 201 20.20 -5.67 10.38
C HIS A 201 19.48 -6.73 11.24
N ARG A 202 20.28 -7.70 11.71
CA ARG A 202 19.92 -8.64 12.78
C ARG A 202 19.47 -7.85 14.02
N PRO A 203 18.40 -8.24 14.72
CA PRO A 203 18.37 -7.98 16.15
C PRO A 203 19.57 -8.72 16.75
N VAL A 204 20.50 -7.96 17.30
CA VAL A 204 21.52 -8.49 18.22
C VAL A 204 20.78 -9.16 19.38
N ALA A 205 21.29 -10.31 19.78
CA ALA A 205 20.74 -11.23 20.78
C ALA A 205 20.27 -10.54 22.09
N PRO A 206 19.33 -11.15 22.82
CA PRO A 206 18.73 -10.57 24.03
C PRO A 206 19.74 -10.62 25.16
N ASN A 207 20.42 -9.50 25.42
CA ASN A 207 21.07 -9.18 26.69
C ASN A 207 21.47 -7.71 26.72
N ALA A 208 20.48 -6.83 26.55
CA ALA A 208 20.55 -5.48 27.08
C ALA A 208 19.28 -5.31 27.90
N LYS A 209 19.44 -5.17 29.22
CA LYS A 209 18.37 -4.73 30.11
C LYS A 209 17.83 -3.41 29.56
N LEU A 210 16.72 -3.44 28.82
CA LEU A 210 15.92 -2.24 28.61
C LEU A 210 14.97 -2.13 29.79
N GLY A 211 15.16 -1.05 30.55
CA GLY A 211 14.11 -0.52 31.39
C GLY A 211 12.84 -0.32 30.58
N SER A 212 11.74 -0.57 31.27
CA SER A 212 10.37 -0.22 30.93
C SER A 212 10.23 0.98 29.98
N GLU A 213 9.67 0.72 28.81
CA GLU A 213 8.72 1.61 28.12
C GLU A 213 8.05 0.78 27.02
N VAL A 214 7.07 -0.02 27.44
CA VAL A 214 6.07 -0.60 26.55
C VAL A 214 4.85 0.30 26.67
N GLU A 215 4.74 1.26 25.77
CA GLU A 215 3.48 1.97 25.53
C GLU A 215 3.17 1.96 24.02
N GLY A 216 1.96 1.49 23.70
CA GLY A 216 1.22 1.97 22.55
C GLY A 216 1.49 1.30 21.19
N LEU A 217 1.15 0.01 21.05
CA LEU A 217 0.47 -0.42 19.82
C LEU A 217 -0.96 0.12 19.90
N GLU A 218 -1.09 1.43 19.70
CA GLU A 218 -2.40 2.09 19.68
C GLU A 218 -3.19 1.65 18.45
N ALA A 219 -4.49 1.54 18.69
CA ALA A 219 -5.50 1.16 17.74
C ALA A 219 -5.41 1.99 16.44
N TRP A 220 -5.79 1.33 15.36
CA TRP A 220 -5.92 1.92 14.05
C TRP A 220 -6.82 3.16 14.12
N PRO A 221 -6.43 4.31 13.52
CA PRO A 221 -7.40 5.34 13.27
C PRO A 221 -8.39 4.80 12.24
N SER A 222 -9.64 4.62 12.68
CA SER A 222 -10.79 4.63 11.79
C SER A 222 -10.68 5.91 10.97
N VAL A 223 -10.50 5.79 9.66
CA VAL A 223 -10.63 6.94 8.76
C VAL A 223 -12.14 7.13 8.55
N ALA A 224 -12.80 7.68 9.57
CA ALA A 224 -14.16 8.16 9.51
C ALA A 224 -14.14 9.68 9.44
N ALA A 225 -14.75 10.20 8.37
CA ALA A 225 -15.16 11.58 8.09
C ALA A 225 -14.07 12.67 8.11
#